data_AF-A0A2T2VCK2-F1
#
_entry.id   AF-A0A2T2VCK2-F1
#
_cell.length_a   1.000
_cell.length_b   1.000
_cell.length_c   1.000
_cell.angle_alpha   90.00
_cell.angle_beta   90.00
_cell.angle_gamma   90.00
#
_symmetry.space_group_name_H-M   'P 1'
#
loop_
_entity.id
_entity.type
_entity.pdbx_description
1 polymer ?
#
loop_
_entity_poly.entity_id
_entity_poly.type
_entity_poly.pdbx_seq_one_letter_code
_entity_poly.pdbx_strand_id
1 'polypeptide(L)'
;MPPASPLRRAALAALLAPALLLAACTEQQQQQTEQQAEQTAQEAGQTMQEFRANTESQLNDLGNDFDELEQNLQNVSQESRQEMQNSLSELRDERKQLQKEMQQLEGATQSEFQDMRPDVQQRLNELQRRTEELKINAMQSKQEVQQYAQARMNEIDREIETLEQEIENADQSTRNEMQSQMEDLRQQRQELDQRMSELENAPESEFQEMRSDFATFLANIGQSLRAASNDLANAVQSAGQEVQEEAQDMQQSGNQEG
;
A
#
# COMPACT_ATOMS: atom_id res chain seq x y z
N MET A 1 96.71 -8.73 -12.02
CA MET A 1 96.70 -7.64 -13.02
C MET A 1 96.25 -8.21 -14.37
N PRO A 2 95.54 -7.41 -15.20
CA PRO A 2 94.47 -7.78 -16.15
C PRO A 2 95.01 -8.09 -17.58
N PRO A 3 94.19 -8.38 -18.63
CA PRO A 3 93.29 -7.44 -19.36
C PRO A 3 91.86 -8.01 -19.60
N ALA A 4 90.75 -7.26 -19.53
CA ALA A 4 90.20 -6.23 -20.41
C ALA A 4 89.62 -6.71 -21.79
N SER A 5 88.27 -6.81 -21.82
CA SER A 5 87.31 -6.64 -22.95
C SER A 5 87.31 -7.68 -24.11
N PRO A 6 86.24 -7.86 -24.95
CA PRO A 6 85.13 -6.93 -25.25
C PRO A 6 83.70 -7.51 -25.55
N LEU A 7 82.73 -6.59 -25.67
CA LEU A 7 81.53 -6.59 -26.54
C LEU A 7 80.50 -7.75 -26.47
N ARG A 8 79.24 -7.42 -26.15
CA ARG A 8 78.09 -7.47 -27.11
C ARG A 8 76.74 -7.15 -26.46
N ARG A 9 76.09 -6.13 -27.04
CA ARG A 9 74.65 -5.93 -27.27
C ARG A 9 73.67 -6.92 -26.61
N ALA A 10 72.83 -6.41 -25.70
CA ALA A 10 71.48 -6.91 -25.42
C ALA A 10 70.68 -5.76 -24.77
N ALA A 11 69.74 -5.17 -25.50
CA ALA A 11 68.30 -5.40 -25.33
C ALA A 11 67.65 -4.25 -24.55
N LEU A 12 67.40 -3.16 -25.29
CA LEU A 12 66.32 -2.22 -25.03
C LEU A 12 65.04 -2.89 -25.55
N ALA A 13 64.13 -3.30 -24.67
CA ALA A 13 62.70 -3.46 -24.93
C ALA A 13 62.04 -4.23 -23.78
N ALA A 14 60.97 -3.64 -23.23
CA ALA A 14 59.83 -4.25 -22.53
C ALA A 14 59.54 -3.53 -21.20
N LEU A 15 58.71 -2.49 -21.25
CA LEU A 15 57.82 -2.06 -20.16
C LEU A 15 56.95 -0.88 -20.65
N LEU A 16 56.11 -1.13 -21.65
CA LEU A 16 55.00 -0.25 -22.03
C LEU A 16 53.88 -1.13 -22.59
N ALA A 17 52.67 -0.92 -22.06
CA ALA A 17 51.38 -1.61 -22.31
C ALA A 17 51.20 -2.98 -21.60
N PRO A 18 50.26 -3.04 -20.63
CA PRO A 18 48.85 -3.17 -21.00
C PRO A 18 47.95 -2.15 -20.27
N ALA A 19 47.52 -1.11 -20.98
CA ALA A 19 46.49 -0.17 -20.54
C ALA A 19 45.30 -0.11 -21.53
N LEU A 20 45.09 -1.17 -22.31
CA LEU A 20 44.08 -1.21 -23.39
C LEU A 20 43.09 -2.37 -23.29
N LEU A 21 42.87 -2.92 -22.08
CA LEU A 21 41.83 -3.95 -21.84
C LEU A 21 40.65 -3.44 -20.99
N LEU A 22 40.59 -2.14 -20.64
CA LEU A 22 39.52 -1.57 -19.81
C LEU A 22 38.40 -0.89 -20.61
N ALA A 23 38.46 -0.84 -21.95
CA ALA A 23 37.47 -0.15 -22.78
C ALA A 23 36.41 -1.07 -23.40
N ALA A 24 36.58 -2.40 -23.29
CA ALA A 24 35.67 -3.37 -23.93
C ALA A 24 34.62 -3.96 -22.97
N CYS A 25 34.76 -3.76 -21.65
CA CYS A 25 33.74 -4.16 -20.67
C CYS A 25 32.75 -3.04 -20.34
N THR A 26 32.96 -1.82 -20.83
CA THR A 26 32.11 -0.66 -20.51
C THR A 26 30.81 -0.60 -21.31
N GLU A 27 30.76 -1.09 -22.56
CA GLU A 27 29.52 -1.06 -23.36
C GLU A 27 28.46 -2.05 -22.85
N GLN A 28 28.86 -3.27 -22.49
CA GLN A 28 27.93 -4.27 -21.94
C GLN A 28 27.44 -3.88 -20.54
N GLN A 29 28.33 -3.35 -19.69
CA GLN A 29 27.97 -2.86 -18.37
C GLN A 29 27.09 -1.60 -18.44
N GLN A 30 27.29 -0.75 -19.45
CA GLN A 30 26.44 0.42 -19.69
C GLN A 30 25.04 0.03 -20.17
N GLN A 31 24.91 -0.93 -21.10
CA GLN A 31 23.60 -1.45 -21.52
C GLN A 31 22.83 -2.11 -20.37
N GLN A 32 23.49 -2.89 -19.52
CA GLN A 32 22.86 -3.47 -18.33
C GLN A 32 22.40 -2.39 -17.34
N THR A 33 23.21 -1.32 -17.17
CA THR A 33 22.84 -0.20 -16.29
C THR A 33 21.64 0.57 -16.84
N GLU A 34 21.57 0.79 -18.15
CA GLU A 34 20.44 1.46 -18.81
C GLU A 34 19.15 0.64 -18.69
N GLN A 35 19.22 -0.68 -18.92
CA GLN A 35 18.07 -1.58 -18.76
C GLN A 35 17.55 -1.62 -17.32
N GLN A 36 18.45 -1.73 -16.34
CA GLN A 36 18.07 -1.75 -14.94
C GLN A 36 17.43 -0.43 -14.48
N ALA A 37 17.91 0.70 -15.00
CA ALA A 37 17.32 2.02 -14.75
C ALA A 37 15.92 2.16 -15.38
N GLU A 38 15.72 1.63 -16.58
CA GLU A 38 14.40 1.61 -17.23
C GLU A 38 13.39 0.74 -16.46
N GLN A 39 13.79 -0.44 -16.01
CA GLN A 39 12.93 -1.32 -15.20
C GLN A 39 12.53 -0.65 -13.88
N THR A 40 13.51 -0.09 -13.15
CA THR A 40 13.25 0.63 -11.89
C THR A 40 12.28 1.81 -12.11
N ALA A 41 12.41 2.54 -13.22
CA ALA A 41 11.52 3.64 -13.55
C ALA A 41 10.09 3.16 -13.90
N GLN A 42 9.97 2.00 -14.56
CA GLN A 42 8.69 1.39 -14.88
C GLN A 42 7.97 0.90 -13.62
N GLU A 43 8.66 0.19 -12.73
CA GLU A 43 8.12 -0.27 -11.44
C GLU A 43 7.65 0.89 -10.57
N ALA A 44 8.47 1.95 -10.47
CA ALA A 44 8.10 3.16 -9.74
C ALA A 44 6.87 3.84 -10.35
N GLY A 45 6.77 3.85 -11.69
CA GLY A 45 5.61 4.38 -12.41
C GLY A 45 4.34 3.58 -12.14
N GLN A 46 4.42 2.24 -12.14
CA GLN A 46 3.29 1.36 -11.83
C GLN A 46 2.81 1.53 -10.39
N THR A 47 3.74 1.48 -9.44
CA THR A 47 3.45 1.68 -8.00
C THR A 47 2.72 3.00 -7.75
N MET A 48 3.13 4.06 -8.44
CA MET A 48 2.49 5.37 -8.34
C MET A 48 1.07 5.37 -8.94
N GLN A 49 0.87 4.72 -10.08
CA GLN A 49 -0.44 4.60 -10.73
C GLN A 49 -1.43 3.81 -9.88
N GLU A 50 -0.99 2.69 -9.32
CA GLU A 50 -1.81 1.85 -8.43
C GLU A 50 -2.18 2.58 -7.14
N PHE A 51 -1.20 3.24 -6.51
CA PHE A 51 -1.47 4.08 -5.34
C PHE A 51 -2.51 5.16 -5.64
N ARG A 52 -2.40 5.81 -6.80
CA ARG A 52 -3.36 6.84 -7.24
C ARG A 52 -4.75 6.24 -7.46
N ALA A 53 -4.85 5.16 -8.23
CA ALA A 53 -6.12 4.50 -8.53
C ALA A 53 -6.83 4.03 -7.25
N ASN A 54 -6.09 3.41 -6.34
CA ASN A 54 -6.61 2.94 -5.06
C ASN A 54 -7.09 4.12 -4.18
N THR A 55 -6.27 5.16 -4.05
CA THR A 55 -6.65 6.35 -3.28
C THR A 55 -7.87 7.04 -3.87
N GLU A 56 -7.96 7.17 -5.19
CA GLU A 56 -9.11 7.76 -5.87
C GLU A 56 -10.39 6.94 -5.66
N SER A 57 -10.30 5.61 -5.73
CA SER A 57 -11.41 4.71 -5.37
C SER A 57 -11.88 4.96 -3.94
N GLN A 58 -10.96 4.97 -2.97
CA GLN A 58 -11.30 5.21 -1.56
C GLN A 58 -11.91 6.60 -1.31
N LEU A 59 -11.43 7.64 -2.00
CA LEU A 59 -12.03 8.98 -1.93
C LEU A 59 -13.43 9.02 -2.54
N ASN A 60 -13.69 8.21 -3.58
CA ASN A 60 -15.02 8.09 -4.16
C ASN A 60 -15.98 7.34 -3.22
N ASP A 61 -15.52 6.26 -2.60
CA ASP A 61 -16.29 5.51 -1.60
C ASP A 61 -16.68 6.40 -0.41
N LEU A 62 -15.71 7.19 0.10
CA LEU A 62 -15.99 8.23 1.10
C LEU A 62 -17.00 9.28 0.62
N GLY A 63 -16.99 9.61 -0.67
CA GLY A 63 -18.01 10.48 -1.25
C GLY A 63 -19.42 9.91 -1.14
N ASN A 64 -19.58 8.62 -1.45
CA ASN A 64 -20.86 7.93 -1.31
C ASN A 64 -21.29 7.86 0.16
N ASP A 65 -20.35 7.57 1.06
CA ASP A 65 -20.57 7.56 2.50
C ASP A 65 -21.05 8.91 3.04
N PHE A 66 -20.47 10.01 2.54
CA PHE A 66 -20.89 11.37 2.93
C PHE A 66 -22.31 11.69 2.48
N ASP A 67 -22.70 11.21 1.30
CA ASP A 67 -24.04 11.44 0.76
C ASP A 67 -25.09 10.60 1.50
N GLU A 68 -24.76 9.38 1.92
CA GLU A 68 -25.59 8.58 2.82
C GLU A 68 -25.71 9.22 4.21
N LEU A 69 -24.58 9.67 4.79
CA LEU A 69 -24.55 10.40 6.05
C LEU A 69 -25.47 11.62 6.02
N GLU A 70 -25.38 12.45 4.97
CA GLU A 70 -26.22 13.64 4.83
C GLU A 70 -27.72 13.31 4.84
N GLN A 71 -28.12 12.19 4.23
CA GLN A 71 -29.50 11.72 4.26
C GLN A 71 -29.90 11.28 5.67
N ASN A 72 -29.04 10.51 6.35
CA ASN A 72 -29.30 10.02 7.71
C ASN A 72 -29.41 11.17 8.73
N LEU A 73 -28.63 12.24 8.55
CA LEU A 73 -28.70 13.46 9.39
C LEU A 73 -30.04 14.19 9.29
N GLN A 74 -30.89 13.90 8.30
CA GLN A 74 -32.24 14.49 8.24
C GLN A 74 -33.17 13.98 9.33
N ASN A 75 -32.86 12.83 9.94
CA ASN A 75 -33.67 12.19 10.98
C ASN A 75 -33.16 12.48 12.39
N VAL A 76 -31.97 13.09 12.54
CA VAL A 76 -31.42 13.42 13.86
C VAL A 76 -32.00 14.71 14.45
N SER A 77 -31.85 14.88 15.76
CA SER A 77 -32.30 16.08 16.49
C SER A 77 -31.68 17.35 15.92
N GLN A 78 -32.31 18.52 16.06
CA GLN A 78 -31.80 19.76 15.46
C GLN A 78 -30.40 20.15 15.97
N GLU A 79 -30.15 19.96 17.27
CA GLU A 79 -28.86 20.27 17.88
C GLU A 79 -27.76 19.33 17.37
N SER A 80 -28.00 18.02 17.46
CA SER A 80 -27.07 16.99 16.95
C SER A 80 -26.84 17.14 15.44
N ARG A 81 -27.87 17.53 14.68
CA ARG A 81 -27.77 17.76 13.24
C ARG A 81 -26.77 18.84 12.91
N GLN A 82 -26.81 19.97 13.61
CA GLN A 82 -25.92 21.10 13.31
C GLN A 82 -24.45 20.73 13.56
N GLU A 83 -24.17 20.05 14.66
CA GLU A 83 -22.82 19.58 14.99
C GLU A 83 -22.31 18.58 13.94
N MET A 84 -23.12 17.55 13.64
CA MET A 84 -22.75 16.52 12.66
C MET A 84 -22.66 17.07 11.23
N GLN A 85 -23.46 18.06 10.86
CA GLN A 85 -23.34 18.75 9.56
C GLN A 85 -22.03 19.52 9.45
N ASN A 86 -21.57 20.15 10.54
CA ASN A 86 -20.27 20.80 10.56
C ASN A 86 -19.15 19.77 10.39
N SER A 87 -19.18 18.66 11.14
CA SER A 87 -18.22 17.57 10.98
C SER A 87 -18.23 17.00 9.56
N LEU A 88 -19.41 16.74 8.99
CA LEU A 88 -19.53 16.25 7.61
C LEU A 88 -18.97 17.26 6.58
N SER A 89 -19.16 18.56 6.81
CA SER A 89 -18.58 19.60 5.95
C SER A 89 -17.05 19.60 6.01
N GLU A 90 -16.48 19.46 7.20
CA GLU A 90 -15.01 19.37 7.38
C GLU A 90 -14.45 18.14 6.66
N LEU A 91 -15.07 16.96 6.83
CA LEU A 91 -14.67 15.73 6.14
C LEU A 91 -14.74 15.89 4.62
N ARG A 92 -15.80 16.53 4.10
CA ARG A 92 -15.94 16.82 2.66
C ARG A 92 -14.82 17.73 2.14
N ASP A 93 -14.39 18.72 2.92
CA ASP A 93 -13.33 19.63 2.53
C ASP A 93 -11.95 18.98 2.59
N GLU A 94 -11.70 18.14 3.61
CA GLU A 94 -10.49 17.31 3.69
C GLU A 94 -10.39 16.32 2.52
N ARG A 95 -11.49 15.65 2.16
CA ARG A 95 -11.55 14.78 0.97
C ARG A 95 -11.19 15.54 -0.30
N LYS A 96 -11.76 16.73 -0.50
CA LYS A 96 -11.44 17.58 -1.67
C LYS A 96 -9.98 18.02 -1.67
N GLN A 97 -9.41 18.29 -0.50
CA GLN A 97 -8.00 18.65 -0.39
C GLN A 97 -7.10 17.47 -0.78
N LEU A 98 -7.36 16.27 -0.23
CA LEU A 98 -6.65 15.05 -0.63
C LEU A 98 -6.78 14.78 -2.12
N GLN A 99 -7.97 14.94 -2.70
CA GLN A 99 -8.17 14.78 -4.13
C GLN A 99 -7.32 15.74 -4.98
N LYS A 100 -7.11 16.99 -4.53
CA LYS A 100 -6.22 17.94 -5.21
C LYS A 100 -4.76 17.54 -5.11
N GLU A 101 -4.33 17.03 -3.96
CA GLU A 101 -2.96 16.54 -3.76
C GLU A 101 -2.70 15.29 -4.62
N MET A 102 -3.71 14.41 -4.78
CA MET A 102 -3.64 13.28 -5.72
C MET A 102 -3.50 13.70 -7.18
N GLN A 103 -4.06 14.85 -7.56
CA GLN A 103 -3.84 15.42 -8.90
C GLN A 103 -2.42 15.96 -9.07
N GLN A 104 -1.80 16.49 -8.00
CA GLN A 104 -0.41 16.95 -8.03
C GLN A 104 0.57 15.78 -8.21
N LEU A 105 0.21 14.59 -7.72
CA LEU A 105 1.01 13.37 -7.91
C LEU A 105 1.10 12.89 -9.36
N GLU A 106 0.23 13.34 -10.27
CA GLU A 106 0.26 12.91 -11.68
C GLU A 106 1.56 13.27 -12.42
N GLY A 107 2.21 14.35 -12.00
CA GLY A 107 3.49 14.82 -12.54
C GLY A 107 4.66 14.73 -11.57
N ALA A 108 4.48 14.04 -10.43
CA ALA A 108 5.50 13.98 -9.40
C ALA A 108 6.65 13.05 -9.81
N THR A 109 7.86 13.40 -9.37
CA THR A 109 9.03 12.52 -9.43
C THR A 109 8.88 11.38 -8.42
N GLN A 110 9.69 10.32 -8.59
CA GLN A 110 9.71 9.19 -7.65
C GLN A 110 10.03 9.63 -6.21
N SER A 111 10.95 10.60 -6.03
CA SER A 111 11.29 11.12 -4.70
C SER A 111 10.11 11.87 -4.07
N GLU A 112 9.44 12.74 -4.83
CA GLU A 112 8.26 13.48 -4.34
C GLU A 112 7.13 12.52 -3.98
N PHE A 113 6.91 11.48 -4.78
CA PHE A 113 5.94 10.44 -4.47
C PHE A 113 6.27 9.69 -3.18
N GLN A 114 7.54 9.28 -2.98
CA GLN A 114 7.97 8.59 -1.77
C GLN A 114 7.77 9.45 -0.51
N ASP A 115 8.00 10.76 -0.62
CA ASP A 115 7.79 11.71 0.48
C ASP A 115 6.30 11.96 0.77
N MET A 116 5.47 12.03 -0.27
CA MET A 116 4.03 12.35 -0.14
C MET A 116 3.17 11.15 0.23
N ARG A 117 3.50 9.94 -0.24
CA ARG A 117 2.69 8.72 -0.07
C ARG A 117 2.29 8.46 1.39
N PRO A 118 3.19 8.54 2.39
CA PRO A 118 2.83 8.28 3.78
C PRO A 118 1.83 9.30 4.35
N ASP A 119 1.97 10.59 4.01
CA ASP A 119 1.06 11.65 4.48
C ASP A 119 -0.35 11.46 3.91
N VAL A 120 -0.44 11.21 2.61
CA VAL A 120 -1.71 10.93 1.94
C VAL A 120 -2.38 9.71 2.56
N GLN A 121 -1.62 8.62 2.78
CA GLN A 121 -2.17 7.40 3.38
C GLN A 121 -2.67 7.65 4.81
N GLN A 122 -1.90 8.36 5.63
CA GLN A 122 -2.29 8.69 6.99
C GLN A 122 -3.58 9.52 7.02
N ARG A 123 -3.68 10.54 6.17
CA ARG A 123 -4.85 11.42 6.10
C ARG A 123 -6.09 10.72 5.54
N LEU A 124 -5.91 9.82 4.58
CA LEU A 124 -6.99 8.97 4.09
C LEU A 124 -7.53 8.05 5.20
N ASN A 125 -6.64 7.43 5.97
CA ASN A 125 -7.02 6.57 7.10
C ASN A 125 -7.77 7.37 8.18
N GLU A 126 -7.27 8.57 8.51
CA GLU A 126 -7.92 9.46 9.47
C GLU A 126 -9.30 9.93 8.99
N LEU A 127 -9.42 10.24 7.70
CA LEU A 127 -10.69 10.62 7.08
C LEU A 127 -11.71 9.49 7.17
N GLN A 128 -11.30 8.24 6.88
CA GLN A 128 -12.15 7.06 7.02
C GLN A 128 -12.56 6.80 8.46
N ARG A 129 -11.62 6.88 9.42
CA ARG A 129 -11.91 6.71 10.85
C ARG A 129 -12.97 7.70 11.33
N ARG A 130 -12.80 8.98 11.02
CA ARG A 130 -13.77 10.01 11.41
C ARG A 130 -15.12 9.87 10.69
N THR A 131 -15.12 9.32 9.48
CA THR A 131 -16.37 8.99 8.75
C THR A 131 -17.13 7.88 9.45
N GLU A 132 -16.44 6.80 9.83
CA GLU A 132 -17.00 5.67 10.58
C GLU A 132 -17.58 6.11 11.92
N GLU A 133 -16.83 6.95 12.66
CA GLU A 133 -17.27 7.55 13.92
C GLU A 133 -18.51 8.42 13.72
N LEU A 134 -18.55 9.24 12.67
CA LEU A 134 -19.71 10.08 12.37
C LEU A 134 -20.94 9.24 12.01
N LYS A 135 -20.78 8.14 11.27
CA LYS A 135 -21.86 7.19 10.95
C LYS A 135 -22.48 6.62 12.22
N ILE A 136 -21.66 6.08 13.10
CA ILE A 136 -22.12 5.47 14.36
C ILE A 136 -22.72 6.53 15.30
N ASN A 137 -22.14 7.73 15.36
CA ASN A 137 -22.65 8.80 16.20
C ASN A 137 -23.99 9.37 15.71
N ALA A 138 -24.26 9.34 14.40
CA ALA A 138 -25.53 9.76 13.81
C ALA A 138 -26.68 8.79 14.13
N MET A 139 -26.39 7.55 14.50
CA MET A 139 -27.39 6.56 14.92
C MET A 139 -27.97 6.94 16.29
N GLN A 140 -29.29 6.82 16.40
CA GLN A 140 -30.04 7.30 17.58
C GLN A 140 -30.29 6.21 18.61
N SER A 141 -30.16 4.95 18.21
CA SER A 141 -30.47 3.81 19.04
C SER A 141 -29.37 2.77 19.03
N LYS A 142 -29.27 2.05 20.14
CA LYS A 142 -28.40 0.87 20.27
C LYS A 142 -28.68 -0.18 19.19
N GLN A 143 -29.94 -0.36 18.82
CA GLN A 143 -30.34 -1.30 17.78
C GLN A 143 -29.77 -0.93 16.40
N GLU A 144 -29.77 0.35 16.02
CA GLU A 144 -29.19 0.81 14.76
C GLU A 144 -27.68 0.55 14.73
N VAL A 145 -26.98 0.89 15.82
CA VAL A 145 -25.54 0.61 15.94
C VAL A 145 -25.25 -0.89 15.85
N GLN A 146 -26.06 -1.73 16.49
CA GLN A 146 -25.90 -3.19 16.42
C GLN A 146 -26.09 -3.73 14.99
N GLN A 147 -27.10 -3.25 14.28
CA GLN A 147 -27.37 -3.67 12.91
C GLN A 147 -26.26 -3.23 11.96
N TYR A 148 -25.80 -2.00 12.11
CA TYR A 148 -24.68 -1.47 11.34
C TYR A 148 -23.38 -2.25 11.62
N ALA A 149 -23.04 -2.44 12.91
CA ALA A 149 -21.89 -3.21 13.34
C ALA A 149 -21.90 -4.62 12.75
N GLN A 150 -23.02 -5.33 12.84
CA GLN A 150 -23.15 -6.68 12.29
C GLN A 150 -22.99 -6.69 10.77
N ALA A 151 -23.55 -5.71 10.06
CA ALA A 151 -23.40 -5.59 8.61
C ALA A 151 -21.92 -5.37 8.23
N ARG A 152 -21.23 -4.46 8.94
CA ARG A 152 -19.81 -4.19 8.70
C ARG A 152 -18.92 -5.37 9.07
N MET A 153 -19.21 -6.08 10.16
CA MET A 153 -18.52 -7.32 10.54
C MET A 153 -18.65 -8.40 9.46
N ASN A 154 -19.84 -8.57 8.88
CA ASN A 154 -20.05 -9.52 7.79
C ASN A 154 -19.30 -9.12 6.51
N GLU A 155 -19.09 -7.82 6.28
CA GLU A 155 -18.29 -7.32 5.17
C GLU A 155 -16.80 -7.58 5.41
N ILE A 156 -16.30 -7.27 6.60
CA ILE A 156 -14.94 -7.60 7.07
C ILE A 156 -14.68 -9.10 6.91
N ASP A 157 -15.62 -9.97 7.27
CA ASP A 157 -15.49 -11.42 7.09
C ASP A 157 -15.28 -11.81 5.61
N ARG A 158 -16.06 -11.21 4.70
CA ARG A 158 -15.90 -11.46 3.25
C ARG A 158 -14.59 -10.91 2.70
N GLU A 159 -14.16 -9.74 3.17
CA GLU A 159 -12.88 -9.15 2.79
C GLU A 159 -11.72 -10.06 3.24
N ILE A 160 -11.76 -10.58 4.48
CA ILE A 160 -10.80 -11.57 5.00
C ILE A 160 -10.81 -12.84 4.15
N GLU A 161 -11.99 -13.42 3.88
CA GLU A 161 -12.10 -14.64 3.06
C GLU A 161 -11.55 -14.46 1.64
N THR A 162 -11.80 -13.29 1.03
CA THR A 162 -11.28 -12.96 -0.29
C THR A 162 -9.75 -12.87 -0.25
N LEU A 163 -9.22 -12.17 0.74
CA LEU A 163 -7.78 -12.01 0.93
C LEU A 163 -7.09 -13.37 1.16
N GLU A 164 -7.71 -14.24 1.96
CA GLU A 164 -7.21 -15.61 2.19
C GLU A 164 -7.13 -16.41 0.89
N GLN A 165 -8.16 -16.34 0.05
CA GLN A 165 -8.17 -17.02 -1.25
C GLN A 165 -7.10 -16.48 -2.19
N GLU A 166 -6.90 -15.16 -2.23
CA GLU A 166 -5.84 -14.56 -3.04
C GLU A 166 -4.45 -14.98 -2.56
N ILE A 167 -4.23 -15.00 -1.24
CA ILE A 167 -3.00 -15.51 -0.63
C ILE A 167 -2.79 -16.98 -0.98
N GLU A 168 -3.80 -17.84 -0.87
CA GLU A 168 -3.69 -19.27 -1.20
C GLU A 168 -3.26 -19.52 -2.65
N ASN A 169 -3.66 -18.64 -3.57
CA ASN A 169 -3.30 -18.72 -4.99
C ASN A 169 -1.94 -18.09 -5.30
N ALA A 170 -1.33 -17.36 -4.38
CA ALA A 170 -0.01 -16.78 -4.52
C ALA A 170 1.10 -17.84 -4.35
N ASP A 171 2.32 -17.49 -4.76
CA ASP A 171 3.47 -18.36 -4.59
C ASP A 171 3.82 -18.57 -3.10
N GLN A 172 4.76 -19.48 -2.82
CA GLN A 172 5.11 -19.83 -1.45
C GLN A 172 5.77 -18.68 -0.68
N SER A 173 6.52 -17.80 -1.34
CA SER A 173 7.18 -16.66 -0.68
C SER A 173 6.14 -15.66 -0.21
N THR A 174 5.26 -15.21 -1.11
CA THR A 174 4.16 -14.30 -0.76
C THR A 174 3.27 -14.87 0.35
N ARG A 175 2.94 -16.17 0.29
CA ARG A 175 2.17 -16.82 1.36
C ARG A 175 2.85 -16.75 2.73
N ASN A 176 4.17 -16.93 2.77
CA ASN A 176 4.92 -16.86 4.02
C ASN A 176 4.97 -15.42 4.56
N GLU A 177 5.12 -14.43 3.68
CA GLU A 177 5.14 -13.00 4.06
C GLU A 177 3.80 -12.54 4.63
N MET A 178 2.70 -12.96 4.01
CA MET A 178 1.34 -12.57 4.40
C MET A 178 0.82 -13.31 5.64
N GLN A 179 1.49 -14.38 6.08
CA GLN A 179 1.01 -15.22 7.19
C GLN A 179 0.78 -14.40 8.47
N SER A 180 1.75 -13.57 8.87
CA SER A 180 1.64 -12.77 10.10
C SER A 180 0.51 -11.75 10.01
N GLN A 181 0.34 -11.12 8.84
CA GLN A 181 -0.72 -10.13 8.64
C GLN A 181 -2.11 -10.77 8.73
N MET A 182 -2.27 -11.98 8.19
CA MET A 182 -3.52 -12.73 8.32
C MET A 182 -3.80 -13.19 9.75
N GLU A 183 -2.77 -13.58 10.51
CA GLU A 183 -2.90 -13.90 11.92
C GLU A 183 -3.37 -12.68 12.72
N ASP A 184 -2.78 -11.51 12.49
CA ASP A 184 -3.17 -10.25 13.13
C ASP A 184 -4.62 -9.87 12.78
N LEU A 185 -5.02 -9.95 11.50
CA LEU A 185 -6.39 -9.67 11.06
C LEU A 185 -7.42 -10.60 11.71
N ARG A 186 -7.13 -11.90 11.77
CA ARG A 186 -7.99 -12.88 12.44
C ARG A 186 -8.11 -12.59 13.93
N GLN A 187 -7.03 -12.17 14.58
CA GLN A 187 -7.06 -11.77 15.99
C GLN A 187 -7.93 -10.52 16.19
N GLN A 188 -7.71 -9.47 15.39
CA GLN A 188 -8.53 -8.25 15.46
C GLN A 188 -10.01 -8.56 15.23
N ARG A 189 -10.32 -9.46 14.29
CA ARG A 189 -11.69 -9.89 14.03
C ARG A 189 -12.33 -10.62 15.22
N GLN A 190 -11.57 -11.44 15.94
CA GLN A 190 -12.03 -12.07 17.18
C GLN A 190 -12.23 -11.05 18.31
N GLU A 191 -11.34 -10.07 18.43
CA GLU A 191 -11.49 -8.96 19.36
C GLU A 191 -12.73 -8.11 19.02
N LEU A 192 -13.09 -7.99 17.74
CA LEU A 192 -14.31 -7.31 17.29
C LEU A 192 -15.57 -8.00 17.80
N ASP A 193 -15.62 -9.34 17.79
CA ASP A 193 -16.74 -10.11 18.36
C ASP A 193 -16.89 -9.85 19.86
N GLN A 194 -15.77 -9.80 20.59
CA GLN A 194 -15.78 -9.55 22.03
C GLN A 194 -16.31 -8.15 22.34
N ARG A 195 -15.78 -7.14 21.65
CA ARG A 195 -16.23 -5.75 21.80
C ARG A 195 -17.69 -5.56 21.39
N MET A 196 -18.13 -6.26 20.36
CA MET A 196 -19.54 -6.25 19.95
C MET A 196 -20.42 -6.82 21.07
N SER A 197 -20.05 -7.97 21.64
CA SER A 197 -20.77 -8.56 22.79
C SER A 197 -20.79 -7.62 24.01
N GLU A 198 -19.69 -6.94 24.31
CA GLU A 198 -19.64 -5.93 25.36
C GLU A 198 -20.60 -4.77 25.08
N LEU A 199 -20.56 -4.22 23.86
CA LEU A 199 -21.45 -3.15 23.41
C LEU A 199 -22.93 -3.57 23.49
N GLU A 200 -23.27 -4.81 23.09
CA GLU A 200 -24.62 -5.36 23.16
C GLU A 200 -25.14 -5.48 24.60
N ASN A 201 -24.26 -5.76 25.56
CA ASN A 201 -24.64 -5.92 26.97
C ASN A 201 -24.48 -4.63 27.79
N ALA A 202 -23.88 -3.59 27.21
CA ALA A 202 -23.61 -2.32 27.88
C ALA A 202 -24.90 -1.63 28.39
N PRO A 203 -24.91 -1.09 29.61
CA PRO A 203 -25.99 -0.20 30.05
C PRO A 203 -25.97 1.10 29.23
N GLU A 204 -27.13 1.77 29.12
CA GLU A 204 -27.29 2.98 28.30
C GLU A 204 -26.28 4.09 28.66
N SER A 205 -25.91 4.19 29.95
CA SER A 205 -24.93 5.17 30.43
C SER A 205 -23.50 4.94 29.92
N GLU A 206 -23.14 3.70 29.61
CA GLU A 206 -21.80 3.31 29.13
C GLU A 206 -21.76 3.15 27.61
N PHE A 207 -22.92 2.88 27.00
CA PHE A 207 -23.06 2.68 25.56
C PHE A 207 -22.52 3.85 24.73
N GLN A 208 -22.70 5.08 25.20
CA GLN A 208 -22.25 6.30 24.49
C GLN A 208 -20.71 6.41 24.39
N GLU A 209 -19.98 5.92 25.38
CA GLU A 209 -18.52 5.88 25.36
C GLU A 209 -18.06 4.67 24.54
N MET A 210 -18.63 3.50 24.83
CA MET A 210 -18.27 2.25 24.15
C MET A 210 -18.52 2.29 22.64
N ARG A 211 -19.57 2.99 22.15
CA ARG A 211 -19.83 3.10 20.72
C ARG A 211 -18.71 3.86 19.98
N SER A 212 -18.09 4.85 20.62
CA SER A 212 -17.00 5.62 20.02
C SER A 212 -15.75 4.75 19.89
N ASP A 213 -15.39 4.06 20.97
CA ASP A 213 -14.26 3.12 20.97
C ASP A 213 -14.47 1.98 19.96
N PHE A 214 -15.71 1.49 19.86
CA PHE A 214 -16.09 0.47 18.89
C PHE A 214 -15.97 0.98 17.45
N ALA A 215 -16.40 2.21 17.16
CA ALA A 215 -16.25 2.84 15.85
C ALA A 215 -14.78 2.98 15.45
N THR A 216 -13.93 3.46 16.37
CA THR A 216 -12.48 3.54 16.14
C THR A 216 -11.89 2.16 15.85
N PHE A 217 -12.32 1.14 16.59
CA PHE A 217 -11.84 -0.23 16.41
C PHE A 217 -12.26 -0.82 15.04
N LEU A 218 -13.51 -0.62 14.61
CA LEU A 218 -13.98 -0.99 13.27
C LEU A 218 -13.16 -0.32 12.15
N ALA A 219 -12.91 0.98 12.28
CA ALA A 219 -12.10 1.73 11.32
C ALA A 219 -10.67 1.18 11.22
N ASN A 220 -10.06 0.84 12.37
CA ASN A 220 -8.72 0.27 12.40
C ASN A 220 -8.65 -1.09 11.70
N ILE A 221 -9.64 -1.97 11.88
CA ILE A 221 -9.70 -3.24 11.15
C ILE A 221 -9.81 -3.01 9.65
N GLY A 222 -10.69 -2.09 9.23
CA GLY A 222 -10.80 -1.72 7.82
C GLY A 222 -9.48 -1.18 7.25
N GLN A 223 -8.69 -0.45 8.04
CA GLN A 223 -7.34 -0.01 7.65
C GLN A 223 -6.37 -1.19 7.52
N SER A 224 -6.33 -2.09 8.50
CA SER A 224 -5.48 -3.28 8.46
C SER A 224 -5.79 -4.18 7.26
N LEU A 225 -7.08 -4.36 6.93
CA LEU A 225 -7.51 -5.14 5.77
C LEU A 225 -7.01 -4.57 4.45
N ARG A 226 -7.15 -3.25 4.27
CA ARG A 226 -6.67 -2.57 3.08
C ARG A 226 -5.16 -2.58 2.98
N ALA A 227 -4.45 -2.41 4.10
CA ALA A 227 -3.00 -2.53 4.12
C ALA A 227 -2.56 -3.92 3.66
N ALA A 228 -3.15 -4.98 4.22
CA ALA A 228 -2.83 -6.36 3.83
C ALA A 228 -3.20 -6.66 2.36
N SER A 229 -4.35 -6.18 1.88
CA SER A 229 -4.76 -6.34 0.48
C SER A 229 -3.77 -5.66 -0.48
N ASN A 230 -3.31 -4.46 -0.13
CA ASN A 230 -2.32 -3.74 -0.93
C ASN A 230 -0.96 -4.42 -0.92
N ASP A 231 -0.52 -4.91 0.24
CA ASP A 231 0.74 -5.63 0.38
C ASP A 231 0.73 -6.92 -0.45
N LEU A 232 -0.39 -7.66 -0.43
CA LEU A 232 -0.59 -8.83 -1.27
C LEU A 232 -0.52 -8.50 -2.76
N ALA A 233 -1.24 -7.47 -3.20
CA ALA A 233 -1.25 -7.05 -4.60
C ALA A 233 0.17 -6.71 -5.09
N ASN A 234 0.93 -5.96 -4.29
CA ASN A 234 2.32 -5.61 -4.58
C ASN A 234 3.23 -6.85 -4.64
N ALA A 235 3.05 -7.81 -3.71
CA ALA A 235 3.86 -9.02 -3.65
C ALA A 235 3.60 -9.94 -4.85
N VAL A 236 2.33 -10.16 -5.21
CA VAL A 236 1.95 -10.98 -6.37
C VAL A 236 2.46 -10.38 -7.68
N GLN A 237 2.42 -9.05 -7.81
CA GLN A 237 2.93 -8.37 -9.00
C GLN A 237 4.45 -8.49 -9.13
N SER A 238 5.18 -8.30 -8.03
CA SER A 238 6.64 -8.48 -7.99
C SER A 238 7.04 -9.90 -8.41
N ALA A 239 6.39 -10.92 -7.84
CA ALA A 239 6.63 -12.32 -8.20
C ALA A 239 6.31 -12.62 -9.68
N GLY A 240 5.25 -12.01 -10.22
CA GLY A 240 4.90 -12.14 -11.63
C GLY A 240 5.93 -11.53 -12.60
N GLN A 241 6.70 -10.54 -12.17
CA GLN A 241 7.77 -9.93 -12.96
C GLN A 241 9.04 -10.81 -12.97
N GLU A 242 9.45 -11.35 -11.82
CA GLU A 242 10.63 -12.23 -11.73
C GLU A 242 10.52 -13.46 -12.66
N VAL A 243 9.34 -14.07 -12.73
CA VAL A 243 9.08 -15.22 -13.62
C VAL A 243 9.20 -14.83 -15.11
N GLN A 244 8.83 -13.60 -15.47
CA GLN A 244 8.95 -13.12 -16.85
C GLN A 244 10.40 -12.86 -17.24
N GLU A 245 11.22 -12.35 -16.32
CA GLU A 245 12.65 -12.12 -16.55
C GLU A 245 13.41 -13.44 -16.72
N GLU A 246 13.17 -14.41 -15.84
CA GLU A 246 13.81 -15.74 -15.94
C GLU A 246 13.45 -16.45 -17.25
N ALA A 247 12.20 -16.30 -17.71
CA ALA A 247 11.77 -16.83 -19.00
C ALA A 247 12.46 -16.16 -20.21
N GLN A 248 12.75 -14.86 -20.14
CA GLN A 248 13.47 -14.15 -21.20
C GLN A 248 14.94 -14.53 -21.24
N ASP A 249 15.59 -14.68 -20.09
CA ASP A 249 16.99 -15.09 -19.98
C ASP A 249 17.22 -16.51 -20.50
N MET A 250 16.28 -17.42 -20.25
CA MET A 250 16.32 -18.77 -20.82
C MET A 250 16.17 -18.78 -22.35
N GLN A 251 15.38 -17.85 -22.93
CA GLN A 251 15.23 -17.74 -24.39
C GLN A 251 16.47 -17.15 -25.07
N GLN A 252 17.19 -16.22 -24.40
CA GLN A 252 18.39 -15.61 -24.95
C GLN A 252 19.62 -16.53 -24.85
N SER A 253 19.76 -17.28 -23.75
CA SER A 253 20.85 -18.25 -23.58
C SER A 253 20.75 -19.44 -24.53
N GLY A 254 19.54 -19.91 -24.85
CA GLY A 254 19.32 -20.99 -25.83
C GLY A 254 19.69 -20.65 -27.28
N ASN A 255 19.76 -19.36 -27.64
CA ASN A 255 20.14 -18.90 -28.99
C ASN A 255 21.65 -18.69 -29.18
N GLN A 256 22.47 -18.84 -28.12
CA GLN A 256 23.93 -18.69 -28.21
C GLN A 256 24.69 -20.03 -28.33
N GLU A 257 24.01 -21.18 -28.20
CA GLU A 257 24.61 -22.51 -28.30
C GLU A 257 24.35 -23.24 -29.64
N GLY A 258 23.76 -22.57 -30.64
CA GLY A 258 23.49 -23.12 -31.99
C GLY A 258 24.33 -22.47 -33.09
#